data_AF-A0A9X3G4X5-F1
#
_entry.id   AF-A0A9X3G4X5-F1
#
_cell.length_a   1.000
_cell.length_b   1.000
_cell.length_c   1.000
_cell.angle_alpha   90.00
_cell.angle_beta   90.00
_cell.angle_gamma   90.00
#
_symmetry.space_group_name_H-M   'P 1'
#
loop_
_entity.id
_entity.type
_entity.pdbx_description
1 polymer ?
#
loop_
_entity_poly.entity_id
_entity_poly.type
_entity_poly.pdbx_seq_one_letter_code
_entity_poly.pdbx_strand_id
1 'polypeptide(L)'
;MYTLLGADGRSFQSPSPGEFGGNSKDKLYGKLTCGTAGNALGRGYEEIRVFFADKATAIAAGYRPCGNCMRAEYREWKSRQPGTA
;
A
#
# COMPACT_ATOMS: atom_id res chain seq x y z
N MET A 1 1.57 4.63 -19.35
CA MET A 1 0.67 5.29 -18.39
C MET A 1 0.45 4.34 -17.22
N TYR A 2 0.49 4.83 -15.99
CA TYR A 2 0.31 4.01 -14.80
C TYR A 2 -1.06 4.27 -14.17
N THR A 3 -1.66 3.25 -13.57
CA THR A 3 -2.90 3.37 -12.83
C THR A 3 -2.59 3.42 -11.34
N LEU A 4 -2.86 4.56 -10.71
CA LEU A 4 -2.68 4.76 -9.26
C LEU A 4 -4.04 4.81 -8.56
N LEU A 5 -4.05 4.48 -7.27
CA LEU A 5 -5.22 4.62 -6.42
C LEU A 5 -5.16 5.98 -5.69
N GLY A 6 -6.20 6.78 -5.87
CA GLY A 6 -6.36 8.08 -5.22
C GLY A 6 -6.81 7.96 -3.76
N ALA A 7 -6.75 9.08 -3.04
CA ALA A 7 -7.14 9.19 -1.64
C ALA A 7 -8.63 8.85 -1.42
N ASP A 8 -9.45 9.01 -2.45
CA ASP A 8 -10.87 8.66 -2.52
C ASP A 8 -11.11 7.18 -2.84
N GLY A 9 -10.04 6.38 -3.00
CA GLY A 9 -10.14 4.97 -3.37
C GLY A 9 -10.53 4.73 -4.83
N ARG A 10 -10.44 5.76 -5.69
CA ARG A 10 -10.68 5.63 -7.12
C ARG A 10 -9.37 5.61 -7.89
N SER A 11 -9.33 4.80 -8.95
CA SER A 11 -8.17 4.69 -9.81
C SER A 11 -8.07 5.88 -10.75
N PHE A 12 -6.87 6.45 -10.92
CA PHE A 12 -6.58 7.52 -11.87
C PHE A 12 -5.30 7.25 -12.67
N GLN A 13 -5.19 7.88 -13.84
CA GLN A 13 -4.02 7.74 -14.70
C GLN A 13 -2.92 8.71 -14.27
N SER A 14 -1.70 8.22 -14.15
CA SER A 14 -0.51 9.00 -13.81
C SER A 14 0.62 8.73 -14.81
N PRO A 15 1.43 9.76 -15.15
CA PRO A 15 2.67 9.55 -15.91
C PRO A 15 3.74 8.83 -15.09
N SER A 16 3.65 8.84 -13.75
CA SER A 16 4.58 8.16 -12.85
C SER A 16 3.97 6.90 -12.22
N PRO A 17 4.77 5.87 -11.90
CA PRO A 17 4.30 4.63 -11.27
C PRO A 17 3.88 4.79 -9.80
N GLY A 18 4.05 5.98 -9.21
CA GLY A 18 3.87 6.22 -7.78
C GLY A 18 5.11 5.82 -6.95
N GLU A 19 5.16 6.31 -5.71
CA GLU A 19 6.27 6.04 -4.79
C GLU A 19 6.03 4.79 -3.92
N PHE A 20 4.76 4.41 -3.75
CA PHE A 20 4.36 3.27 -2.92
C PHE A 20 3.52 2.27 -3.69
N GLY A 21 3.63 0.99 -3.28
CA GLY A 21 2.83 -0.10 -3.79
C GLY A 21 2.07 -0.80 -2.65
N GLY A 22 1.00 -1.50 -2.97
CA GLY A 22 0.16 -2.13 -1.96
C GLY A 22 -0.58 -3.35 -2.46
N ASN A 23 -1.15 -4.08 -1.50
CA ASN A 23 -2.04 -5.20 -1.73
C ASN A 23 -3.47 -4.72 -1.48
N SER A 24 -4.33 -4.76 -2.50
CA SER A 24 -5.73 -4.33 -2.40
C SER A 24 -6.57 -5.25 -1.51
N LYS A 25 -6.25 -6.54 -1.45
CA LYS A 25 -6.96 -7.55 -0.66
C LYS A 25 -6.67 -7.41 0.84
N ASP A 26 -5.41 -7.27 1.21
CA ASP A 26 -4.99 -7.09 2.61
C ASP A 26 -5.01 -5.62 3.07
N LYS A 27 -5.42 -4.69 2.18
CA LYS A 27 -5.48 -3.24 2.39
C LYS A 27 -4.20 -2.69 3.03
N LEU A 28 -3.04 -3.09 2.49
CA LEU A 28 -1.75 -2.59 2.97
C LEU A 28 -0.96 -1.88 1.88
N TYR A 29 -0.15 -0.90 2.27
CA TYR A 29 0.80 -0.21 1.40
C TYR A 29 2.23 -0.34 1.95
N GLY A 30 3.22 -0.21 1.08
CA GLY A 30 4.63 -0.39 1.40
C GLY A 30 5.52 0.19 0.31
N LYS A 31 6.83 0.14 0.57
CA LYS A 31 7.84 0.55 -0.42
C LYS A 31 7.83 -0.40 -1.62
N LEU A 32 8.13 0.12 -2.81
CA LEU A 32 8.26 -0.71 -4.02
C LEU A 32 9.40 -1.74 -3.92
N THR A 33 10.38 -1.50 -3.04
CA THR A 33 11.50 -2.41 -2.73
C THR A 33 11.17 -3.46 -1.65
N CYS A 34 9.90 -3.63 -1.30
CA CYS A 34 9.48 -4.62 -0.30
C CYS A 34 9.79 -6.04 -0.79
N GLY A 35 10.67 -6.76 -0.09
CA GLY A 35 11.02 -8.15 -0.43
C GLY A 35 9.81 -9.10 -0.41
N THR A 36 8.81 -8.86 0.45
CA THR A 36 7.56 -9.65 0.46
C THR A 36 6.77 -9.45 -0.84
N ALA A 37 6.67 -8.20 -1.32
CA ALA A 37 5.99 -7.91 -2.57
C ALA A 37 6.75 -8.52 -3.75
N GLY A 38 8.09 -8.41 -3.76
CA GLY A 38 8.95 -9.03 -4.77
C GLY A 38 8.78 -10.54 -4.86
N ASN A 39 8.78 -11.24 -3.72
CA ASN A 39 8.57 -12.69 -3.65
C ASN A 39 7.17 -13.15 -4.08
N ALA A 40 6.17 -12.26 -4.03
CA ALA A 40 4.80 -12.55 -4.42
C ALA A 40 4.54 -12.33 -5.93
N LEU A 41 5.44 -11.64 -6.63
CA LEU A 41 5.39 -11.51 -8.09
C LEU A 41 5.47 -12.88 -8.76
N GLY A 42 4.71 -13.10 -9.83
CA GLY A 42 4.59 -14.41 -10.47
C GLY A 42 3.73 -15.43 -9.72
N ARG A 43 3.15 -15.06 -8.56
CA ARG A 43 2.21 -15.90 -7.78
C ARG A 43 0.78 -15.33 -7.73
N GLY A 44 0.44 -14.43 -8.66
CA GLY A 44 -0.88 -13.77 -8.71
C GLY A 44 -0.96 -12.44 -7.95
N TYR A 45 0.14 -11.97 -7.33
CA TYR A 45 0.15 -10.67 -6.66
C TYR A 45 -0.11 -9.49 -7.60
N GLU A 46 0.24 -9.63 -8.88
CA GLU A 46 0.08 -8.60 -9.91
C GLU A 46 -1.37 -8.15 -10.08
N GLU A 47 -2.34 -9.05 -9.91
CA GLU A 47 -3.77 -8.76 -10.07
C GLU A 47 -4.34 -7.91 -8.93
N ILE A 48 -3.74 -8.01 -7.73
CA ILE A 48 -4.17 -7.30 -6.52
C ILE A 48 -3.20 -6.17 -6.15
N ARG A 49 -2.18 -5.93 -6.97
CA ARG A 49 -1.18 -4.89 -6.75
C ARG A 49 -1.77 -3.53 -7.11
N VAL A 50 -1.76 -2.62 -6.14
CA VAL A 50 -2.13 -1.22 -6.33
C VAL A 50 -0.92 -0.32 -6.12
N PHE A 51 -0.97 0.89 -6.65
CA PHE A 51 0.09 1.87 -6.54
C PHE A 51 -0.46 3.19 -6.02
N PHE A 52 0.35 3.94 -5.28
CA PHE A 52 -0.02 5.22 -4.69
C PHE A 52 1.05 6.26 -5.02
N ALA A 53 0.61 7.49 -5.27
CA ALA A 53 1.53 8.61 -5.49
C ALA A 53 2.45 8.81 -4.28
N ASP A 54 1.86 8.79 -3.08
CA ASP A 54 2.54 9.08 -1.81
C ASP A 54 1.87 8.34 -0.64
N LYS A 55 2.53 8.41 0.53
CA LYS A 55 2.07 7.78 1.77
C LYS A 55 0.71 8.31 2.25
N ALA A 56 0.45 9.61 2.15
CA ALA A 56 -0.78 10.22 2.65
C ALA A 56 -1.98 9.76 1.81
N THR A 57 -1.81 9.67 0.49
CA THR A 57 -2.82 9.09 -0.42
C THR A 57 -3.18 7.66 -0.02
N ALA A 58 -2.20 6.81 0.29
CA ALA A 58 -2.46 5.43 0.72
C ALA A 58 -3.24 5.36 2.04
N ILE A 59 -2.88 6.19 3.01
CA ILE A 59 -3.57 6.26 4.30
C ILE A 59 -5.01 6.75 4.12
N ALA A 60 -5.23 7.80 3.33
CA ALA A 60 -6.56 8.35 3.06
C ALA A 60 -7.46 7.33 2.33
N ALA A 61 -6.88 6.53 1.42
CA ALA A 61 -7.56 5.43 0.76
C ALA A 61 -7.89 4.23 1.68
N GLY A 62 -7.53 4.31 2.97
CA GLY A 62 -7.81 3.27 3.97
C GLY A 62 -6.80 2.13 4.02
N TYR A 63 -5.58 2.32 3.51
CA TYR A 63 -4.54 1.30 3.54
C TYR A 63 -3.63 1.48 4.75
N ARG A 64 -3.25 0.36 5.38
CA ARG A 64 -2.30 0.35 6.50
C ARG A 64 -0.85 0.16 6.02
N PRO A 65 0.15 0.68 6.74
CA PRO A 65 1.56 0.41 6.43
C PRO A 65 1.91 -1.09 6.53
N CYS A 66 2.83 -1.53 5.68
CA CYS A 66 3.34 -2.89 5.65
C CYS A 66 4.20 -3.18 6.89
N GLY A 67 3.82 -4.19 7.68
CA GLY A 67 4.56 -4.59 8.88
C GLY A 67 5.98 -5.12 8.63
N ASN A 68 6.33 -5.45 7.38
CA ASN A 68 7.67 -5.93 7.02
C ASN A 68 8.62 -4.79 6.63
N CYS A 69 8.27 -4.01 5.59
CA CYS A 69 9.14 -2.94 5.07
C CYS A 69 8.92 -1.55 5.70
N MET A 70 7.81 -1.34 6.42
CA MET A 70 7.43 -0.09 7.08
C MET A 70 7.08 -0.34 8.55
N ARG A 71 7.97 -1.07 9.25
CA ARG A 71 7.70 -1.59 10.60
C ARG A 71 7.49 -0.50 11.65
N ALA A 72 8.17 0.64 11.52
CA ALA A 72 7.99 1.77 12.43
C ALA A 72 6.57 2.35 12.29
N GLU A 73 6.18 2.70 11.06
CA GLU A 73 4.86 3.24 10.75
C GLU A 73 3.74 2.26 11.09
N TYR A 74 3.98 0.95 10.89
CA TYR A 74 3.05 -0.09 11.29
C TYR A 74 2.83 -0.16 12.79
N ARG A 75 3.88 0.01 13.60
CA ARG A 75 3.74 0.06 15.06
C ARG A 75 2.95 1.29 15.50
N GLU A 76 3.19 2.43 14.88
CA GLU A 76 2.41 3.65 15.16
C GLU A 76 0.94 3.47 14.78
N TRP A 77 0.67 2.96 13.57
CA TRP A 77 -0.69 2.67 13.11
C TRP A 77 -1.41 1.71 14.06
N LYS A 78 -0.74 0.63 14.50
CA LYS A 78 -1.32 -0.35 15.41
C LYS A 78 -1.60 0.22 16.79
N SER A 79 -0.74 1.12 17.29
CA SER A 79 -0.93 1.76 18.60
C SER A 79 -2.06 2.78 18.61
N ARG A 80 -2.42 3.32 17.44
CA ARG A 80 -3.55 4.26 17.26
C ARG A 80 -4.89 3.55 17.11
N GLN A 81 -4.91 2.24 16.88
CA GLN A 81 -6.16 1.49 16.84
C GLN A 81 -6.63 1.24 18.28
N PRO A 82 -7.83 1.72 18.68
CA PRO A 82 -8.38 1.36 19.98
C PRO A 82 -8.48 -0.16 20.02
N GLY A 83 -7.79 -0.76 20.99
CA GLY A 83 -7.73 -2.21 21.11
C GLY A 83 -9.14 -2.78 21.26
N THR A 84 -9.48 -3.73 20.39
CA THR A 84 -10.32 -4.84 20.76
C THR A 84 -9.64 -5.52 21.95
N ALA A 85 -9.98 -5.09 23.16
CA ALA A 85 -9.69 -5.79 24.40
C ALA A 85 -10.57 -7.03 24.49
#